data_AF-A0A4Y2Q190-F1
#
_entry.id   AF-A0A4Y2Q190-F1
#
_cell.length_a   1.000
_cell.length_b   1.000
_cell.length_c   1.000
_cell.angle_alpha   90.00
_cell.angle_beta   90.00
_cell.angle_gamma   90.00
#
_symmetry.space_group_name_H-M   'P 1'
#
loop_
_entity.id
_entity.type
_entity.pdbx_description
1 polymer ?
#
loop_
_entity_poly.entity_id
_entity_poly.type
_entity_poly.pdbx_seq_one_letter_code
_entity_poly.pdbx_strand_id
1 'polypeptide(L)'
;MGWGGFATEGTTPIVFVQGRMNSDSYVDVLADNLLPEAPLITSADYLFQQDNASLHVSQTLKSWFRANFVKLIDWPDKSPDLNPMENLCCILAHEVYKNGTRYQNKQELMSAIGKARKKFPGTF
;
A
#
# COMPACT_ATOMS: atom_id res chain seq x y z
N MET A 1 5.75 -0.59 10.50
CA MET A 1 4.97 0.01 9.40
C MET A 1 5.07 -0.92 8.21
N GLY A 2 3.98 -1.11 7.48
CA GLY A 2 3.98 -1.82 6.20
C GLY A 2 3.40 -0.90 5.13
N TRP A 3 3.87 -1.01 3.91
CA TRP A 3 3.28 -0.40 2.73
C TRP A 3 2.71 -1.50 1.83
N GLY A 4 1.60 -1.22 1.17
CA GLY A 4 1.04 -2.08 0.14
C GLY A 4 -0.02 -1.31 -0.63
N GLY A 5 -0.25 -1.71 -1.88
CA GLY A 5 -1.30 -1.21 -2.74
C GLY A 5 -2.21 -2.33 -3.21
N PHE A 6 -3.36 -1.96 -3.74
CA PHE A 6 -4.26 -2.87 -4.43
C PHE A 6 -4.99 -2.15 -5.55
N ALA A 7 -5.54 -2.96 -6.44
CA ALA A 7 -6.36 -2.56 -7.57
C ALA A 7 -7.33 -3.68 -7.90
N THR A 8 -8.11 -3.51 -8.97
CA THR A 8 -9.13 -4.48 -9.37
C THR A 8 -8.54 -5.85 -9.63
N GLU A 9 -7.38 -5.95 -10.28
CA GLU A 9 -6.80 -7.25 -10.68
C GLU A 9 -5.83 -7.84 -9.65
N GLY A 10 -5.55 -7.13 -8.54
CA GLY A 10 -4.73 -7.72 -7.49
C GLY A 10 -4.22 -6.76 -6.43
N THR A 11 -3.21 -7.23 -5.69
CA THR A 11 -2.53 -6.49 -4.63
C THR A 11 -1.03 -6.47 -4.92
N THR A 12 -0.30 -5.45 -4.47
CA THR A 12 1.17 -5.44 -4.46
C THR A 12 1.70 -6.23 -3.25
N PRO A 13 2.99 -6.66 -3.25
CA PRO A 13 3.68 -7.04 -2.04
C PRO A 13 3.49 -6.06 -0.89
N ILE A 14 3.36 -6.62 0.32
CA ILE A 14 3.41 -5.81 1.55
C ILE A 14 4.88 -5.66 1.91
N VAL A 15 5.37 -4.43 1.85
CA VAL A 15 6.74 -4.04 2.14
C VAL A 15 6.81 -3.57 3.58
N PHE A 16 7.56 -4.27 4.42
CA PHE A 16 7.72 -3.85 5.80
C PHE A 16 8.91 -2.92 5.97
N VAL A 17 8.63 -1.68 6.38
CA VAL A 17 9.67 -0.68 6.62
C VAL A 17 10.18 -0.78 8.05
N GLN A 18 11.51 -0.77 8.18
CA GLN A 18 12.18 -0.70 9.47
C GLN A 18 12.27 0.77 9.92
N GLY A 19 11.87 1.05 11.14
CA GLY A 19 11.87 2.41 11.68
C GLY A 19 10.77 3.31 11.08
N ARG A 20 11.06 4.61 11.03
CA ARG A 20 10.15 5.65 10.53
C ARG A 20 10.43 5.92 9.06
N MET A 21 9.38 5.88 8.25
CA MET A 21 9.43 6.26 6.83
C MET A 21 9.56 7.78 6.67
N ASN A 22 10.41 8.20 5.75
CA ASN A 22 10.56 9.57 5.27
C ASN A 22 10.28 9.63 3.75
N SER A 23 10.35 10.82 3.15
CA SER A 23 10.05 11.00 1.73
C SER A 23 10.94 10.18 0.79
N ASP A 24 12.24 10.11 1.04
CA ASP A 24 13.19 9.41 0.17
C ASP A 24 12.99 7.90 0.25
N SER A 25 12.90 7.35 1.46
CA SER A 25 12.58 5.92 1.65
C SER A 25 11.20 5.55 1.11
N TYR A 26 10.24 6.50 1.06
CA TYR A 26 8.95 6.25 0.42
C TYR A 26 9.07 6.22 -1.10
N VAL A 27 9.89 7.10 -1.69
CA VAL A 27 10.24 7.04 -3.12
C VAL A 27 10.87 5.70 -3.47
N ASP A 28 11.80 5.19 -2.66
CA ASP A 28 12.42 3.88 -2.88
C ASP A 28 11.36 2.76 -2.87
N VAL A 29 10.45 2.79 -1.89
CA VAL A 29 9.33 1.82 -1.82
C VAL A 29 8.45 1.88 -3.07
N LEU A 30 8.10 3.08 -3.56
CA LEU A 30 7.30 3.23 -4.77
C LEU A 30 8.06 2.78 -6.02
N ALA A 31 9.35 3.09 -6.15
CA ALA A 31 10.16 2.67 -7.29
C ALA A 31 10.29 1.14 -7.36
N ASP A 32 10.57 0.51 -6.22
CA ASP A 32 10.81 -0.93 -6.16
C ASP A 32 9.53 -1.76 -6.21
N ASN A 33 8.37 -1.19 -5.84
CA ASN A 33 7.14 -1.97 -5.62
C ASN A 33 5.88 -1.42 -6.28
N LEU A 34 5.78 -0.13 -6.59
CA LEU A 34 4.63 0.39 -7.35
C LEU A 34 4.86 0.23 -8.85
N LEU A 35 5.98 0.73 -9.38
CA LEU A 35 6.26 0.73 -10.82
C LEU A 35 6.24 -0.67 -11.46
N PRO A 36 6.86 -1.72 -10.87
CA PRO A 36 6.82 -3.05 -11.47
C PRO A 36 5.47 -3.77 -11.27
N GLU A 37 4.73 -3.48 -10.20
CA GLU A 37 3.50 -4.21 -9.86
C GLU A 37 2.25 -3.59 -10.48
N ALA A 38 2.18 -2.26 -10.59
CA ALA A 38 0.99 -1.59 -11.10
C ALA A 38 0.55 -2.10 -12.48
N PRO A 39 1.44 -2.32 -13.47
CA PRO A 39 1.04 -2.90 -14.75
C PRO A 39 0.51 -4.34 -14.68
N LEU A 40 0.78 -5.07 -13.59
CA LEU A 40 0.31 -6.44 -13.37
C LEU A 40 -1.06 -6.50 -12.70
N ILE A 41 -1.43 -5.47 -11.93
CA ILE A 41 -2.66 -5.44 -11.12
C ILE A 41 -3.66 -4.38 -11.57
N THR A 42 -3.34 -3.59 -12.60
CA THR A 42 -4.20 -2.52 -13.16
C THR A 42 -4.28 -2.60 -14.68
N SER A 43 -5.23 -1.85 -15.27
CA SER A 43 -5.21 -1.51 -16.69
C SER A 43 -4.12 -0.46 -17.01
N ALA A 44 -3.73 -0.35 -18.28
CA ALA A 44 -2.63 0.53 -18.72
C ALA A 44 -2.74 2.02 -18.36
N ASP A 45 -3.93 2.55 -18.01
CA ASP A 45 -4.12 3.95 -17.60
C ASP A 45 -4.74 4.04 -16.19
N TYR A 46 -3.94 3.71 -15.16
CA TYR A 46 -4.39 3.78 -13.76
C TYR A 46 -4.14 5.16 -13.13
N LEU A 47 -4.93 5.48 -12.11
CA LEU A 47 -4.68 6.59 -11.21
C LEU A 47 -4.21 6.05 -9.85
N PHE A 48 -3.11 6.60 -9.34
CA PHE A 48 -2.59 6.23 -8.03
C PHE A 48 -3.24 7.07 -6.93
N GLN A 49 -3.82 6.39 -5.96
CA GLN A 49 -4.41 7.01 -4.79
C GLN A 49 -3.46 6.86 -3.59
N GLN A 50 -3.23 7.96 -2.88
CA GLN A 50 -2.57 7.97 -1.57
C GLN A 50 -3.20 9.08 -0.72
N ASP A 51 -3.08 8.99 0.61
CA ASP A 51 -3.55 10.07 1.48
C ASP A 51 -2.62 11.29 1.44
N ASN A 52 -3.08 12.43 1.94
CA ASN A 52 -2.29 13.66 2.05
C ASN A 52 -1.43 13.72 3.32
N ALA A 53 -0.91 12.59 3.81
CA ALA A 53 0.08 12.62 4.88
C ALA A 53 1.25 13.53 4.48
N SER A 54 1.84 14.26 5.44
CA SER A 54 2.88 15.27 5.16
C SER A 54 4.08 14.73 4.37
N LEU A 55 4.37 13.43 4.53
CA LEU A 55 5.37 12.69 3.76
C LEU A 55 4.99 12.58 2.27
N HIS A 56 3.72 12.30 1.96
CA HIS A 56 3.21 12.04 0.60
C HIS A 56 3.12 13.30 -0.28
N VAL A 57 3.11 14.49 0.33
CA VAL A 57 2.97 15.78 -0.37
C VAL A 57 4.31 16.53 -0.54
N SER A 58 5.43 15.89 -0.20
CA SER A 58 6.75 16.53 -0.33
C SER A 58 7.11 16.83 -1.80
N GLN A 59 7.99 17.82 -2.01
CA GLN A 59 8.43 18.18 -3.35
C GLN A 59 9.16 17.03 -4.04
N THR A 60 9.92 16.22 -3.30
CA THR A 60 10.60 15.02 -3.80
C THR A 60 9.60 14.05 -4.43
N LEU A 61 8.51 13.73 -3.71
CA LEU A 61 7.47 12.84 -4.23
C LEU A 61 6.74 13.42 -5.44
N LYS A 62 6.38 14.71 -5.39
CA LYS A 62 5.75 15.39 -6.54
C LYS A 62 6.63 15.38 -7.79
N SER A 63 7.96 15.49 -7.63
CA SER A 63 8.90 15.38 -8.74
C SER A 63 9.02 13.93 -9.23
N TRP A 64 9.08 12.96 -8.32
CA TRP A 64 9.16 11.55 -8.66
C TRP A 64 7.94 11.04 -9.44
N PHE A 65 6.71 11.37 -8.99
CA PHE A 65 5.49 10.99 -9.71
C PHE A 65 5.47 11.56 -11.14
N ARG A 66 5.87 12.82 -11.31
CA ARG A 66 5.99 13.46 -12.63
C ARG A 66 7.04 12.78 -13.52
N ALA A 67 8.21 12.45 -12.97
CA ALA A 67 9.29 11.81 -13.72
C ALA A 67 8.94 10.39 -14.18
N ASN A 68 8.08 9.69 -13.44
CA ASN A 68 7.67 8.31 -13.73
C ASN A 68 6.27 8.20 -14.37
N PHE A 69 5.68 9.32 -14.79
CA PHE A 69 4.36 9.37 -15.44
C PHE A 69 3.22 8.73 -14.62
N VAL A 70 3.35 8.72 -13.30
CA VAL A 70 2.32 8.20 -12.40
C VAL A 70 1.34 9.33 -12.07
N LYS A 71 0.09 9.17 -12.48
CA LYS A 71 -0.98 10.14 -12.22
C LYS A 71 -1.53 9.94 -10.81
N LEU A 72 -1.68 11.03 -10.06
CA LEU A 72 -2.28 11.00 -8.72
C LEU A 72 -3.77 11.36 -8.78
N ILE A 73 -4.56 10.75 -7.91
CA ILE A 73 -5.90 11.24 -7.58
C ILE A 73 -5.78 12.44 -6.64
N ASP A 74 -6.47 13.53 -6.94
CA ASP A 74 -6.63 14.64 -6.00
C ASP A 74 -7.42 14.16 -4.78
N TRP A 75 -6.75 14.08 -3.64
CA TRP A 75 -7.35 13.56 -2.41
C TRP A 75 -7.69 14.71 -1.44
N PRO A 76 -8.90 14.73 -0.86
CA PRO A 76 -9.24 15.71 0.17
C PRO A 76 -8.51 15.42 1.49
N ASP A 77 -8.09 16.48 2.18
CA ASP A 77 -7.45 16.36 3.48
C ASP A 77 -8.40 15.70 4.50
N LYS A 78 -7.82 14.90 5.41
CA LYS A 78 -8.53 14.29 6.56
C LYS A 78 -9.77 13.45 6.17
N SER A 79 -9.73 12.80 5.01
CA SER A 79 -10.83 11.94 4.53
C SER A 79 -10.39 10.46 4.47
N PRO A 80 -10.13 9.81 5.61
CA PRO A 80 -9.76 8.39 5.64
C PRO A 80 -10.94 7.48 5.26
N ASP A 81 -12.18 7.93 5.50
CA ASP A 81 -13.42 7.24 5.14
C ASP A 81 -13.57 7.00 3.64
N LEU A 82 -12.97 7.87 2.83
CA LEU A 82 -12.96 7.71 1.39
C LEU A 82 -11.92 6.69 0.92
N ASN A 83 -10.92 6.34 1.76
CA ASN A 83 -9.78 5.54 1.34
C ASN A 83 -10.09 4.03 1.42
N PRO A 84 -10.23 3.32 0.28
CA PRO A 84 -10.53 1.89 0.28
C PRO A 84 -9.44 1.03 0.95
N MET A 85 -8.22 1.55 1.08
CA MET A 85 -7.13 0.88 1.81
C MET A 85 -7.45 0.65 3.29
N GLU A 86 -8.22 1.53 3.93
CA GLU A 86 -8.65 1.36 5.33
C GLU A 86 -9.49 0.09 5.47
N ASN A 87 -10.43 -0.13 4.56
CA ASN A 87 -11.27 -1.33 4.54
C ASN A 87 -10.43 -2.60 4.31
N LEU A 88 -9.50 -2.57 3.36
CA LEU A 88 -8.61 -3.72 3.11
C LEU A 88 -7.71 -4.01 4.31
N CYS A 89 -7.20 -2.98 4.98
CA CYS A 89 -6.43 -3.13 6.22
C CYS A 89 -7.27 -3.79 7.33
N CYS A 90 -8.53 -3.39 7.50
CA CYS A 90 -9.44 -4.02 8.47
C CYS A 90 -9.70 -5.50 8.14
N ILE A 91 -9.96 -5.82 6.87
CA ILE A 91 -10.20 -7.20 6.42
C ILE A 91 -8.94 -8.05 6.63
N LEU A 92 -7.76 -7.52 6.29
CA LEU A 92 -6.48 -8.20 6.53
C LEU A 92 -6.24 -8.45 8.02
N ALA A 93 -6.48 -7.44 8.87
CA ALA A 93 -6.35 -7.59 10.31
C ALA A 93 -7.28 -8.67 10.86
N HIS A 94 -8.54 -8.69 10.41
CA HIS A 94 -9.49 -9.72 10.79
C HIS A 94 -9.01 -11.13 10.39
N GLU A 95 -8.54 -11.30 9.15
CA GLU A 95 -8.04 -12.60 8.67
C GLU A 95 -6.77 -13.05 9.39
N VAL A 96 -5.88 -12.12 9.75
CA VAL A 96 -4.65 -12.39 10.51
C VAL A 96 -4.97 -12.81 11.95
N TYR A 97 -5.86 -12.11 12.64
CA TYR A 97 -6.18 -12.35 14.05
C TYR A 97 -7.38 -13.29 14.29
N LYS A 98 -7.95 -13.88 13.24
CA LYS A 98 -9.10 -14.78 13.35
C LYS A 98 -8.86 -15.90 14.35
N ASN A 99 -9.93 -16.35 14.98
CA ASN A 99 -9.93 -17.40 16.01
C ASN A 99 -8.99 -17.10 17.21
N GLY A 100 -8.72 -15.82 17.48
CA GLY A 100 -7.85 -15.42 18.59
C GLY A 100 -6.36 -15.72 18.36
N THR A 101 -5.93 -15.84 17.10
CA THR A 101 -4.53 -16.09 16.75
C THR A 101 -3.61 -15.03 17.36
N ARG A 102 -2.49 -15.46 17.94
CA ARG A 102 -1.44 -14.59 18.51
C ARG A 102 -0.09 -14.96 17.92
N TYR A 103 0.80 -13.98 17.86
CA TYR A 103 2.14 -14.12 17.31
C TYR A 103 3.18 -13.80 18.39
N GLN A 104 4.25 -14.58 18.45
CA GLN A 104 5.28 -14.44 19.48
C GLN A 104 6.27 -13.33 19.14
N ASN A 105 6.41 -13.01 17.85
CA ASN A 105 7.37 -12.03 17.36
C ASN A 105 6.87 -11.34 16.08
N LYS A 106 7.58 -10.28 15.71
CA LYS A 106 7.26 -9.46 14.53
C LYS A 106 7.35 -10.26 13.23
N GLN A 107 8.30 -11.20 13.13
CA GLN A 107 8.53 -11.99 11.91
C GLN A 107 7.37 -12.94 11.64
N GLU A 108 6.85 -13.60 12.67
CA GLU A 108 5.65 -14.44 12.58
C GLU A 108 4.44 -13.63 12.11
N LEU A 109 4.22 -12.45 12.70
CA LEU A 109 3.13 -11.56 12.28
C LEU A 109 3.29 -11.11 10.83
N MET A 110 4.50 -10.69 10.42
CA MET A 110 4.80 -10.30 9.04
C MET A 110 4.53 -11.45 8.05
N SER A 111 4.96 -12.66 8.40
CA SER A 111 4.72 -13.87 7.61
C SER A 111 3.22 -14.16 7.48
N ALA A 112 2.47 -14.03 8.56
CA ALA A 112 1.03 -14.23 8.56
C ALA A 112 0.29 -13.19 7.72
N ILE A 113 0.67 -11.91 7.81
CA ILE A 113 0.14 -10.83 6.97
C ILE A 113 0.38 -11.14 5.48
N GLY A 114 1.62 -11.54 5.13
CA GLY A 114 1.96 -11.91 3.75
C GLY A 114 1.16 -13.12 3.24
N LYS A 115 0.84 -14.09 4.11
CA LYS A 115 -0.02 -15.23 3.78
C LYS A 115 -1.49 -14.82 3.64
N ALA A 116 -1.99 -13.96 4.52
CA ALA A 116 -3.37 -13.46 4.49
C ALA A 116 -3.63 -12.66 3.22
N ARG A 117 -2.70 -11.78 2.82
CA ARG A 117 -2.77 -11.02 1.56
C ARG A 117 -3.07 -11.92 0.35
N LYS A 118 -2.39 -13.06 0.23
CA LYS A 118 -2.56 -13.99 -0.90
C LYS A 118 -3.97 -14.59 -1.01
N LYS A 119 -4.80 -14.44 0.02
CA LYS A 119 -6.20 -14.92 0.03
C LYS A 119 -7.17 -13.92 -0.59
N PHE A 120 -6.72 -12.70 -0.89
CA PHE A 120 -7.51 -11.69 -1.57
C PHE A 120 -7.14 -11.74 -3.06
N PRO A 121 -7.89 -12.49 -3.90
CA PRO A 121 -7.76 -12.34 -5.34
C PRO A 121 -8.20 -10.93 -5.72
N GLY A 122 -7.61 -10.40 -6.79
CA GLY A 122 -8.06 -9.16 -7.39
C GLY A 122 -9.38 -9.35 -8.11
N THR A 123 -10.46 -9.43 -7.36
CA THR A 123 -11.83 -9.39 -7.89
C THR A 123 -12.75 -9.13 -6.70
N PHE A 124 -13.15 -7.86 -6.53
CA PHE A 124 -14.41 -7.49 -5.91
C PHE A 124 -15.47 -7.38 -7.00
#